data_AF-A0A7S0Q3V7-F1
#
_entry.id   AF-A0A7S0Q3V7-F1
#
_cell.length_a   1.000
_cell.length_b   1.000
_cell.length_c   1.000
_cell.angle_alpha   90.00
_cell.angle_beta   90.00
_cell.angle_gamma   90.00
#
_symmetry.space_group_name_H-M   'P 1'
#
loop_
_entity.id
_entity.type
_entity.pdbx_description
1 polymer ?
#
loop_
_entity_poly.entity_id
_entity_poly.type
_entity_poly.pdbx_seq_one_letter_code
_entity_poly.pdbx_strand_id
1 'polypeptide(L)'
;MQLASAQLGMDFSVSWKPFFLDERLPGGEGKPKMDHYQAKFGPERVQQMLPRMVQTFADEGIPGYSLDGRIGNTLDSHRLLEYALIKGGAQKQDQLVEVLFDRYFLRGQPLSSKEVLLEAAAAADLEGAEALLSGGELSDDVWSKVESAHDEGVSGVPHFRIDGGGRGKEVSGGQVPEVFMEIFTSLSRTAPGAPSA
;
A
#
# COMPACT_ATOMS: atom_id res chain seq x y z
N MET A 1 -5.79 12.08 -6.92
CA MET A 1 -4.66 12.63 -7.72
C MET A 1 -5.10 13.12 -9.10
N GLN A 2 -5.81 12.34 -9.92
CA GLN A 2 -6.26 12.76 -11.27
C GLN A 2 -7.00 14.10 -11.27
N LEU A 3 -8.00 14.27 -10.38
CA LEU A 3 -8.72 15.54 -10.22
C LEU A 3 -7.79 16.70 -9.87
N ALA A 4 -6.82 16.49 -8.98
CA ALA A 4 -5.87 17.52 -8.55
C ALA A 4 -4.90 17.88 -9.68
N SER A 5 -4.44 16.90 -10.47
CA SER A 5 -3.62 17.17 -11.66
C SER A 5 -4.39 18.03 -12.66
N ALA A 6 -5.65 17.66 -12.97
CA ALA A 6 -6.49 18.40 -13.90
C ALA A 6 -6.87 19.82 -13.42
N GLN A 7 -7.14 19.99 -12.12
CA GLN A 7 -7.63 21.26 -11.56
C GLN A 7 -6.53 22.18 -11.05
N LEU A 8 -5.42 21.63 -10.55
CA LEU A 8 -4.34 22.38 -9.91
C LEU A 8 -3.02 22.34 -10.71
N GLY A 9 -2.95 21.60 -11.82
CA GLY A 9 -1.73 21.48 -12.62
C GLY A 9 -0.58 20.82 -11.86
N MET A 10 -0.89 19.85 -10.98
CA MET A 10 0.10 19.16 -10.16
C MET A 10 0.50 17.82 -10.76
N ASP A 11 1.79 17.51 -10.67
CA ASP A 11 2.34 16.18 -10.89
C ASP A 11 2.54 15.48 -9.55
N PHE A 12 2.33 14.16 -9.55
CA PHE A 12 2.45 13.33 -8.35
C PHE A 12 3.50 12.25 -8.57
N SER A 13 4.30 12.03 -7.53
CA SER A 13 5.15 10.83 -7.39
C SER A 13 4.73 10.13 -6.11
N VAL A 14 4.38 8.86 -6.20
CA VAL A 14 3.93 8.04 -5.07
C VAL A 14 5.02 7.04 -4.74
N SER A 15 5.45 7.00 -3.48
CA SER A 15 6.34 5.95 -2.99
C SER A 15 5.68 5.24 -1.83
N TRP A 16 5.70 3.91 -1.87
CA TRP A 16 5.08 3.04 -0.90
C TRP A 16 6.11 2.65 0.16
N LYS A 17 5.69 2.65 1.42
CA LYS A 17 6.53 2.33 2.58
C LYS A 17 6.00 1.10 3.31
N PRO A 18 6.88 0.21 3.79
CA PRO A 18 6.45 -1.00 4.46
C PRO A 18 5.85 -0.70 5.83
N PHE A 19 4.82 -1.46 6.17
CA PHE A 19 4.21 -1.50 7.51
C PHE A 19 3.60 -2.89 7.72
N PHE A 20 3.67 -3.43 8.93
CA PHE A 20 3.10 -4.74 9.26
C PHE A 20 1.89 -4.61 10.18
N LEU A 21 0.75 -5.16 9.77
CA LEU A 21 -0.43 -5.27 10.63
C LEU A 21 -0.37 -6.48 11.58
N ASP A 22 0.37 -7.52 11.21
CA ASP A 22 0.67 -8.70 12.02
C ASP A 22 1.87 -9.44 11.43
N GLU A 23 3.07 -9.17 11.96
CA GLU A 23 4.32 -9.80 11.54
C GLU A 23 4.40 -11.31 11.87
N ARG A 24 3.51 -11.80 12.75
CA ARG A 24 3.53 -13.19 13.22
C ARG A 24 2.74 -14.13 12.32
N LEU A 25 2.14 -13.61 11.25
CA LEU A 25 1.44 -14.43 10.27
C LEU A 25 2.41 -15.44 9.64
N PRO A 26 1.92 -16.61 9.21
CA PRO A 26 2.78 -17.60 8.56
C PRO A 26 3.21 -17.14 7.16
N GLY A 27 4.40 -17.56 6.73
CA GLY A 27 4.87 -17.44 5.34
C GLY A 27 4.22 -18.47 4.41
N GLY A 28 4.68 -18.52 3.16
CA GLY A 28 4.23 -19.51 2.17
C GLY A 28 2.74 -19.37 1.84
N GLU A 29 1.98 -20.45 1.95
CA GLU A 29 0.54 -20.43 1.70
C GLU A 29 -0.24 -19.54 2.68
N GLY A 30 0.34 -19.08 3.79
CA GLY A 30 -0.41 -18.31 4.78
C GLY A 30 -1.51 -19.16 5.45
N LYS A 31 -2.54 -18.50 6.00
CA LYS A 31 -3.71 -19.15 6.62
C LYS A 31 -5.04 -18.57 6.09
N PRO A 32 -6.17 -19.25 6.31
CA PRO A 32 -7.48 -18.72 5.88
C PRO A 32 -7.73 -17.31 6.43
N LYS A 33 -8.09 -16.38 5.53
CA LYS A 33 -8.32 -14.96 5.85
C LYS A 33 -9.46 -14.80 6.86
N MET A 34 -10.55 -15.54 6.67
CA MET A 34 -11.72 -15.45 7.55
C MET A 34 -11.43 -15.90 8.98
N ASP A 35 -10.70 -17.01 9.15
CA ASP A 35 -10.29 -17.51 10.46
C ASP A 35 -9.42 -16.47 11.18
N HIS A 36 -8.51 -15.81 10.44
CA HIS A 36 -7.70 -14.74 11.01
C HIS A 36 -8.56 -13.56 11.49
N TYR A 37 -9.54 -13.14 10.68
CA TYR A 37 -10.42 -12.02 11.04
C TYR A 37 -11.29 -12.36 12.25
N GLN A 38 -11.86 -13.56 12.30
CA GLN A 38 -12.66 -14.01 13.44
C GLN A 38 -11.83 -14.07 14.72
N ALA A 39 -10.60 -14.60 14.64
CA ALA A 39 -9.69 -14.63 15.78
C ALA A 39 -9.25 -13.23 16.25
N LYS A 40 -9.00 -12.30 15.31
CA LYS A 40 -8.50 -10.96 15.61
C LYS A 40 -9.59 -10.01 16.13
N PHE A 41 -10.78 -10.07 15.55
CA PHE A 41 -11.84 -9.08 15.80
C PHE A 41 -13.06 -9.64 16.54
N GLY A 42 -13.21 -10.96 16.60
CA GLY A 42 -14.42 -11.61 17.11
C GLY A 42 -15.52 -11.76 16.05
N PRO A 43 -16.34 -12.83 16.11
CA PRO A 43 -17.30 -13.16 15.06
C PRO A 43 -18.39 -12.09 14.88
N GLU A 44 -18.87 -11.47 15.96
CA GLU A 44 -19.91 -10.43 15.90
C GLU A 44 -19.40 -9.18 15.17
N ARG A 45 -18.16 -8.78 15.44
CA ARG A 45 -17.54 -7.62 14.79
C ARG A 45 -17.27 -7.91 13.32
N VAL A 46 -16.81 -9.12 12.98
CA VAL A 46 -16.62 -9.53 11.58
C VAL A 46 -17.95 -9.46 10.83
N GLN A 47 -19.04 -9.99 11.38
CA GLN A 47 -20.36 -9.96 10.75
C GLN A 47 -20.83 -8.53 10.40
N GLN A 48 -20.49 -7.54 11.21
CA GLN A 48 -20.82 -6.13 10.96
C GLN A 48 -19.84 -5.44 10.00
N MET A 49 -18.57 -5.83 10.04
CA MET A 49 -17.48 -5.18 9.29
C MET A 49 -17.48 -5.57 7.82
N LEU A 50 -17.66 -6.86 7.49
CA LEU A 50 -17.48 -7.35 6.12
C LEU A 50 -18.44 -6.71 5.11
N PRO A 51 -19.76 -6.57 5.38
CA PRO A 51 -20.67 -5.94 4.42
C PRO A 51 -20.31 -4.49 4.14
N ARG A 52 -19.85 -3.76 5.17
CA ARG A 52 -19.40 -2.36 5.02
C ARG A 52 -18.17 -2.29 4.14
N MET A 53 -17.20 -3.19 4.35
CA MET A 53 -15.98 -3.24 3.55
C MET A 53 -16.31 -3.53 2.07
N VAL A 54 -17.15 -4.53 1.79
CA VAL A 54 -17.59 -4.83 0.41
C VAL A 54 -18.28 -3.62 -0.22
N GLN A 55 -19.18 -2.95 0.52
CA GLN A 55 -19.87 -1.76 0.01
C GLN A 55 -18.89 -0.63 -0.29
N THR A 56 -17.94 -0.34 0.60
CA THR A 56 -16.92 0.69 0.39
C THR A 56 -16.11 0.42 -0.88
N PHE A 57 -15.65 -0.82 -1.11
CA PHE A 57 -14.94 -1.15 -2.35
C PHE A 57 -15.84 -0.99 -3.59
N ALA A 58 -17.11 -1.39 -3.51
CA ALA A 58 -18.06 -1.22 -4.62
C ALA A 58 -18.31 0.26 -4.95
N ASP A 59 -18.44 1.12 -3.94
CA ASP A 59 -18.63 2.57 -4.10
C ASP A 59 -17.41 3.22 -4.77
N GLU A 60 -16.21 2.69 -4.54
CA GLU A 60 -14.96 3.09 -5.20
C GLU A 60 -14.75 2.40 -6.58
N GLY A 61 -15.77 1.72 -7.12
CA GLY A 61 -15.71 1.10 -8.44
C GLY A 61 -15.02 -0.26 -8.48
N ILE A 62 -14.84 -0.91 -7.33
CA ILE A 62 -14.20 -2.23 -7.17
C ILE A 62 -15.21 -3.25 -6.63
N PRO A 63 -16.23 -3.65 -7.42
CA PRO A 63 -17.28 -4.56 -6.95
C PRO A 63 -16.79 -6.01 -6.73
N GLY A 64 -15.60 -6.35 -7.23
CA GLY A 64 -14.99 -7.68 -7.14
C GLY A 64 -14.21 -7.96 -5.86
N TYR A 65 -14.36 -7.13 -4.82
CA TYR A 65 -13.65 -7.31 -3.56
C TYR A 65 -13.94 -8.68 -2.92
N SER A 66 -12.90 -9.47 -2.72
CA SER A 66 -12.96 -10.84 -2.23
C SER A 66 -12.72 -10.92 -0.72
N LEU A 67 -13.77 -11.37 -0.02
CA LEU A 67 -13.72 -11.73 1.39
C LEU A 67 -13.01 -13.07 1.63
N ASP A 68 -12.89 -13.88 0.58
CA ASP A 68 -12.26 -15.18 0.62
C ASP A 68 -10.73 -15.06 0.47
N GLY A 69 -10.07 -16.22 0.53
CA GLY A 69 -8.65 -16.35 0.30
C GLY A 69 -7.81 -16.44 1.56
N ARG A 70 -6.53 -16.09 1.40
CA ARG A 70 -5.48 -16.40 2.38
C ARG A 70 -4.73 -15.16 2.79
N ILE A 71 -4.26 -15.14 4.04
CA ILE A 71 -3.47 -14.05 4.61
C ILE A 71 -2.18 -14.63 5.22
N GLY A 72 -1.07 -13.95 5.01
CA GLY A 72 0.25 -14.39 5.46
C GLY A 72 1.17 -13.22 5.75
N ASN A 73 2.40 -13.53 6.19
CA ASN A 73 3.44 -12.52 6.43
C ASN A 73 3.83 -11.84 5.11
N THR A 74 3.95 -10.51 5.13
CA THR A 74 4.19 -9.70 3.93
C THR A 74 5.64 -9.21 3.80
N LEU A 75 6.60 -9.80 4.51
CA LEU A 75 8.00 -9.39 4.46
C LEU A 75 8.55 -9.52 3.04
N ASP A 76 8.34 -10.66 2.40
CA ASP A 76 8.80 -10.86 1.03
C ASP A 76 8.05 -9.97 0.02
N SER A 77 6.78 -9.65 0.28
CA SER A 77 6.04 -8.66 -0.53
C SER A 77 6.67 -7.27 -0.40
N HIS A 78 7.00 -6.84 0.83
CA HIS A 78 7.66 -5.57 1.10
C HIS A 78 9.07 -5.52 0.51
N ARG A 79 9.85 -6.59 0.64
CA ARG A 79 11.18 -6.71 0.01
C ARG A 79 11.09 -6.57 -1.51
N LEU A 80 10.09 -7.20 -2.13
CA LEU A 80 9.86 -7.10 -3.58
C LEU A 80 9.47 -5.68 -4.00
N LEU A 81 8.66 -4.97 -3.20
CA LEU A 81 8.33 -3.56 -3.44
C LEU A 81 9.55 -2.64 -3.31
N GLU A 82 10.41 -2.88 -2.34
CA GLU A 82 11.66 -2.13 -2.19
C GLU A 82 12.63 -2.41 -3.34
N TYR A 83 12.68 -3.65 -3.80
CA TYR A 83 13.46 -4.02 -4.97
C TYR A 83 12.93 -3.35 -6.24
N ALA A 84 11.60 -3.29 -6.43
CA ALA A 84 10.97 -2.59 -7.53
C ALA A 84 11.32 -1.09 -7.53
N LEU A 85 11.33 -0.46 -6.35
CA LEU A 85 11.74 0.93 -6.18
C LEU A 85 13.22 1.13 -6.57
N ILE A 86 14.13 0.25 -6.15
CA ILE A 86 15.55 0.33 -6.48
C ILE A 86 15.78 0.14 -7.98
N LYS A 87 15.06 -0.78 -8.64
CA LYS A 87 15.29 -1.13 -10.04
C LYS A 87 14.60 -0.22 -11.04
N GLY A 88 13.39 0.26 -10.73
CA GLY A 88 12.57 1.02 -11.67
C GLY A 88 11.94 2.28 -11.09
N GLY A 89 12.35 2.69 -9.89
CA GLY A 89 11.84 3.89 -9.24
C GLY A 89 10.40 3.77 -8.75
N ALA A 90 9.87 4.92 -8.33
CA ALA A 90 8.53 5.04 -7.75
C ALA A 90 7.42 4.47 -8.66
N GLN A 91 7.51 4.72 -9.97
CA GLN A 91 6.51 4.23 -10.93
C GLN A 91 6.48 2.69 -11.01
N LYS A 92 7.65 2.03 -11.01
CA LYS A 92 7.71 0.55 -11.04
C LYS A 92 7.21 -0.05 -9.72
N GLN A 93 7.52 0.60 -8.60
CA GLN A 93 6.98 0.22 -7.30
C GLN A 93 5.45 0.31 -7.29
N ASP A 94 4.89 1.43 -7.79
CA ASP A 94 3.46 1.67 -7.87
C ASP A 94 2.74 0.62 -8.74
N GLN A 95 3.29 0.32 -9.92
CA GLN A 95 2.78 -0.75 -10.79
C GLN A 95 2.74 -2.11 -10.08
N LEU A 96 3.78 -2.46 -9.34
CA LEU A 96 3.82 -3.72 -8.59
C LEU A 96 2.81 -3.73 -7.43
N VAL A 97 2.63 -2.60 -6.71
CA VAL A 97 1.62 -2.50 -5.66
C VAL A 97 0.23 -2.79 -6.21
N GLU A 98 -0.14 -2.21 -7.34
CA GLU A 98 -1.45 -2.46 -7.97
C GLU A 98 -1.66 -3.94 -8.32
N VAL A 99 -0.61 -4.62 -8.83
CA VAL A 99 -0.65 -6.06 -9.10
C VAL A 99 -0.83 -6.87 -7.81
N LEU A 100 -0.13 -6.50 -6.73
CA LEU A 100 -0.26 -7.18 -5.43
C LEU A 100 -1.65 -6.96 -4.81
N PHE A 101 -2.20 -5.75 -4.93
CA PHE A 101 -3.56 -5.43 -4.49
C PHE A 101 -4.61 -6.23 -5.24
N ASP A 102 -4.53 -6.31 -6.57
CA ASP A 102 -5.43 -7.15 -7.37
C ASP A 102 -5.38 -8.62 -6.90
N ARG A 103 -4.17 -9.18 -6.75
CA ARG A 103 -3.99 -10.57 -6.30
C ARG A 103 -4.57 -10.84 -4.92
N TYR A 104 -4.37 -9.94 -3.97
CA TYR A 104 -4.83 -10.12 -2.59
C TYR A 104 -6.31 -9.81 -2.40
N PHE A 105 -6.75 -8.65 -2.89
CA PHE A 105 -8.09 -8.13 -2.64
C PHE A 105 -9.13 -8.67 -3.61
N LEU A 106 -8.76 -9.03 -4.85
CA LEU A 106 -9.73 -9.54 -5.83
C LEU A 106 -9.59 -11.06 -6.04
N ARG A 107 -8.35 -11.59 -6.02
CA ARG A 107 -8.10 -13.01 -6.30
C ARG A 107 -7.88 -13.89 -5.07
N GLY A 108 -7.85 -13.30 -3.87
CA GLY A 108 -7.71 -14.04 -2.60
C GLY A 108 -6.37 -14.79 -2.44
N GLN A 109 -5.34 -14.41 -3.20
CA GLN A 109 -4.05 -15.07 -3.19
C GLN A 109 -3.19 -14.64 -1.98
N PRO A 110 -2.41 -15.54 -1.36
CA PRO A 110 -1.51 -15.18 -0.28
C PRO A 110 -0.28 -14.42 -0.81
N LEU A 111 -0.08 -13.18 -0.35
CA LEU A 111 1.13 -12.41 -0.68
C LEU A 111 2.39 -12.90 0.06
N SER A 112 2.27 -13.98 0.83
CA SER A 112 3.38 -14.70 1.46
C SER A 112 3.93 -15.86 0.62
N SER A 113 3.26 -16.22 -0.50
CA SER A 113 3.71 -17.30 -1.39
C SER A 113 4.76 -16.78 -2.37
N LYS A 114 5.90 -17.46 -2.43
CA LYS A 114 6.95 -17.15 -3.39
C LYS A 114 6.43 -17.25 -4.83
N GLU A 115 5.64 -18.28 -5.15
CA GLU A 115 5.05 -18.43 -6.49
C GLU A 115 4.18 -17.23 -6.86
N VAL A 116 3.27 -16.82 -5.97
CA VAL A 116 2.39 -15.66 -6.20
C VAL A 116 3.20 -14.37 -6.39
N LEU A 117 4.27 -14.17 -5.61
CA LEU A 117 5.13 -13.01 -5.71
C LEU A 117 5.95 -12.98 -7.01
N LEU A 118 6.41 -14.13 -7.51
CA LEU A 118 7.10 -14.23 -8.80
C LEU A 118 6.15 -13.92 -9.96
N GLU A 119 4.93 -14.44 -9.92
CA GLU A 119 3.93 -14.11 -10.93
C GLU A 119 3.54 -12.63 -10.87
N ALA A 120 3.54 -12.01 -9.69
CA ALA A 120 3.29 -10.58 -9.53
C ALA A 120 4.44 -9.75 -10.13
N ALA A 121 5.69 -10.13 -9.84
CA ALA A 121 6.86 -9.48 -10.43
C ALA A 121 6.87 -9.58 -11.96
N ALA A 122 6.54 -10.76 -12.51
CA ALA A 122 6.45 -10.96 -13.96
C ALA A 122 5.35 -10.09 -14.58
N ALA A 123 4.17 -10.01 -13.96
CA ALA A 123 3.07 -9.16 -14.44
C ALA A 123 3.39 -7.64 -14.37
N ALA A 124 4.33 -7.24 -13.50
CA ALA A 124 4.82 -5.88 -13.39
C ALA A 124 6.09 -5.62 -14.22
N ASP A 125 6.52 -6.57 -15.06
CA ASP A 125 7.79 -6.52 -15.81
C ASP A 125 8.99 -6.19 -14.89
N LEU A 126 9.11 -6.92 -13.78
CA LEU A 126 10.19 -6.81 -12.80
C LEU A 126 11.07 -8.06 -12.84
N GLU A 127 12.24 -7.93 -13.47
CA GLU A 127 13.24 -9.00 -13.55
C GLU A 127 14.01 -9.17 -12.24
N GLY A 128 14.60 -10.35 -12.01
CA GLY A 128 15.49 -10.60 -10.85
C GLY A 128 14.78 -10.90 -9.53
N ALA A 129 13.45 -10.94 -9.50
CA ALA A 129 12.67 -11.30 -8.32
C ALA A 129 13.02 -12.70 -7.76
N GLU A 130 13.34 -13.67 -8.61
CA GLU A 130 13.73 -15.02 -8.17
C GLU A 130 14.99 -15.02 -7.30
N ALA A 131 15.99 -14.22 -7.67
CA ALA A 131 17.23 -14.10 -6.91
C ALA A 131 16.95 -13.48 -5.53
N LEU A 132 16.18 -12.37 -5.50
CA LEU A 132 15.77 -11.70 -4.28
C LEU A 132 15.01 -12.64 -3.33
N LEU A 133 13.97 -13.32 -3.84
CA LEU A 133 13.06 -14.16 -3.04
C LEU A 133 13.71 -15.47 -2.59
N SER A 134 14.81 -15.87 -3.22
CA SER A 134 15.62 -17.01 -2.77
C SER A 134 16.66 -16.62 -1.73
N GLY A 135 16.99 -15.33 -1.63
CA GLY A 135 17.92 -14.77 -0.66
C GLY A 135 17.24 -14.01 0.47
N GLY A 136 18.05 -13.30 1.25
CA GLY A 136 17.62 -12.50 2.40
C GLY A 136 17.78 -10.98 2.20
N GLU A 137 18.21 -10.53 1.03
CA GLU A 137 18.50 -9.13 0.72
C GLU A 137 17.27 -8.25 0.97
N LEU A 138 17.51 -7.00 1.39
CA LEU A 138 16.50 -5.99 1.74
C LEU A 138 15.64 -6.30 2.98
N SER A 139 15.85 -7.42 3.68
CA SER A 139 15.10 -7.71 4.91
C SER A 139 15.36 -6.65 5.99
N ASP A 140 16.64 -6.35 6.25
CA ASP A 140 17.04 -5.34 7.25
C ASP A 140 16.57 -3.94 6.84
N ASP A 141 16.62 -3.62 5.55
CA ASP A 141 16.13 -2.34 5.02
C ASP A 141 14.62 -2.17 5.23
N VAL A 142 13.83 -3.25 5.02
CA VAL A 142 12.39 -3.24 5.26
C VAL A 142 12.11 -3.04 6.75
N TRP A 143 12.79 -3.77 7.63
CA TRP A 143 12.58 -3.64 9.07
C TRP A 143 12.97 -2.27 9.60
N SER A 144 14.10 -1.72 9.15
CA SER A 144 14.52 -0.37 9.52
C SER A 144 13.49 0.70 9.11
N LYS A 145 12.86 0.55 7.93
CA LYS A 145 11.78 1.46 7.50
C LYS A 145 10.51 1.32 8.33
N VAL A 146 10.16 0.11 8.75
CA VAL A 146 9.01 -0.13 9.63
C VAL A 146 9.25 0.48 11.02
N GLU A 147 10.46 0.31 11.57
CA GLU A 147 10.86 0.93 12.83
C GLU A 147 10.79 2.46 12.74
N SER A 148 11.36 3.05 11.69
CA SER A 148 11.28 4.48 11.42
C SER A 148 9.82 4.98 11.34
N ALA A 149 8.91 4.23 10.72
CA ALA A 149 7.50 4.60 10.66
C ALA A 149 6.86 4.62 12.06
N HIS A 150 7.20 3.66 12.91
CA HIS A 150 6.74 3.63 14.30
C HIS A 150 7.30 4.78 15.13
N ASP A 151 8.59 5.10 14.98
CA ASP A 151 9.24 6.23 15.66
C ASP A 151 8.62 7.57 15.24
N GLU A 152 8.16 7.67 14.00
CA GLU A 152 7.40 8.81 13.47
C GLU A 152 5.93 8.84 13.94
N GLY A 153 5.50 7.87 14.75
CA GLY A 153 4.16 7.82 15.34
C GLY A 153 3.10 7.12 14.48
N VAL A 154 3.49 6.46 13.39
CA VAL A 154 2.55 5.69 12.57
C VAL A 154 2.13 4.42 13.33
N SER A 155 0.85 4.33 13.62
CA SER A 155 0.24 3.24 14.40
C SER A 155 -0.81 2.43 13.63
N GLY A 156 -1.11 2.84 12.39
CA GLY A 156 -2.07 2.15 11.53
C GLY A 156 -1.96 2.61 10.08
N VAL A 157 -2.50 1.80 9.18
CA VAL A 157 -2.49 2.04 7.73
C VAL A 157 -3.90 2.02 7.13
N PRO A 158 -4.13 2.76 6.03
CA PRO A 158 -3.17 3.60 5.32
C PRO A 158 -2.82 4.90 6.09
N HIS A 159 -1.57 5.36 5.94
CA HIS A 159 -1.07 6.65 6.43
C HIS A 159 -0.31 7.32 5.30
N PHE A 160 -0.52 8.62 5.13
CA PHE A 160 0.01 9.38 4.01
C PHE A 160 0.86 10.54 4.53
N ARG A 161 2.10 10.63 4.04
CA ARG A 161 2.92 11.85 4.09
C ARG A 161 2.88 12.50 2.71
N ILE A 162 2.41 13.74 2.67
CA ILE A 162 2.16 14.48 1.43
C ILE A 162 3.00 15.75 1.47
N ASP A 163 4.07 15.77 0.68
CA ASP A 163 4.96 16.92 0.56
C ASP A 163 4.67 17.69 -0.73
N GLY A 164 4.69 19.02 -0.64
CA GLY A 164 4.44 19.91 -1.78
C GLY A 164 4.65 21.39 -1.42
N GLY A 165 5.13 22.19 -2.37
CA GLY A 165 5.32 23.64 -2.16
C GLY A 165 6.21 24.00 -0.97
N GLY A 166 7.21 23.15 -0.65
CA GLY A 166 8.12 23.34 0.47
C GLY A 166 7.54 23.02 1.86
N ARG A 167 6.38 22.37 1.93
CA ARG A 167 5.69 21.97 3.17
C ARG A 167 5.27 20.50 3.11
N GLY A 168 4.99 19.93 4.28
CA GLY A 168 4.46 18.57 4.42
C GLY A 168 3.13 18.55 5.18
N LYS A 169 2.29 17.58 4.86
CA LYS A 169 1.05 17.25 5.57
C LYS A 169 0.98 15.75 5.82
N GLU A 170 0.43 15.37 6.95
CA GLU A 170 0.16 13.97 7.28
C GLU A 170 -1.34 13.71 7.39
N VAL A 171 -1.75 12.52 6.93
CA VAL A 171 -3.14 12.07 6.95
C VAL A 171 -3.18 10.61 7.35
N SER A 172 -3.96 10.29 8.37
CA SER A 172 -4.20 8.91 8.79
C SER A 172 -5.56 8.42 8.32
N GLY A 173 -5.60 7.17 7.86
CA GLY A 173 -6.80 6.48 7.40
C GLY A 173 -7.16 6.74 5.94
N GLY A 174 -8.00 5.88 5.38
CA GLY A 174 -8.58 6.04 4.04
C GLY A 174 -9.64 7.13 4.05
N GLN A 175 -9.21 8.39 4.07
CA GLN A 175 -10.10 9.56 4.05
C GLN A 175 -10.80 9.71 2.70
N VAL A 176 -11.89 10.45 2.68
CA VAL A 176 -12.63 10.76 1.45
C VAL A 176 -11.81 11.66 0.50
N PRO A 177 -12.02 11.59 -0.83
CA PRO A 177 -11.25 12.35 -1.81
C PRO A 177 -11.21 13.87 -1.56
N GLU A 178 -12.25 14.43 -0.97
CA GLU A 178 -12.36 15.85 -0.63
C GLU A 178 -11.26 16.30 0.34
N VAL A 179 -10.95 15.47 1.35
CA VAL A 179 -9.89 15.76 2.32
C VAL A 179 -8.53 15.88 1.62
N PHE A 180 -8.25 14.96 0.70
CA PHE A 180 -7.02 15.02 -0.09
C PHE A 180 -6.99 16.24 -1.02
N MET A 181 -8.12 16.61 -1.61
CA MET A 181 -8.22 17.81 -2.46
C MET A 181 -7.93 19.09 -1.68
N GLU A 182 -8.46 19.21 -0.46
CA GLU A 182 -8.18 20.35 0.41
C GLU A 182 -6.68 20.46 0.73
N ILE A 183 -6.04 19.32 1.03
CA ILE A 183 -4.61 19.24 1.29
C ILE A 183 -3.79 19.67 0.08
N PHE A 184 -4.04 19.09 -1.10
CA PHE A 184 -3.32 19.45 -2.32
C PHE A 184 -3.48 20.93 -2.66
N THR A 185 -4.70 21.47 -2.51
CA THR A 185 -4.98 22.90 -2.72
C THR A 185 -4.27 23.78 -1.68
N SER A 186 -4.07 23.29 -0.45
CA SER A 186 -3.32 24.03 0.58
C SER A 186 -1.82 24.07 0.29
N LEU A 187 -1.28 23.01 -0.33
CA LEU A 187 0.13 22.87 -0.68
C LEU A 187 0.48 23.62 -1.98
N SER A 188 -0.47 23.77 -2.91
CA SER A 188 -0.25 24.49 -4.18
C SER A 188 -0.20 26.02 -4.02
N ARG A 189 -0.88 26.59 -3.02
CA ARG A 189 -1.08 28.04 -2.87
C ARG A 189 0.13 28.87 -2.41
N THR A 190 1.32 28.28 -2.24
CA THR A 190 2.54 29.03 -1.84
C THR A 190 3.79 28.52 -2.54
N ALA A 191 3.90 28.70 -3.85
CA ALA A 191 5.21 28.87 -4.47
C ALA A 191 5.56 30.38 -4.41
N PRO A 192 6.55 30.82 -3.60
CA PRO A 192 6.98 32.21 -3.63
C PRO A 192 7.82 32.44 -4.90
N GLY A 193 7.34 33.30 -5.79
CA GLY A 193 8.08 33.64 -7.01
C GLY A 193 7.30 34.43 -8.06
N ALA A 194 6.67 35.54 -7.66
CA ALA A 194 6.34 36.59 -8.63
C ALA A 194 7.47 37.65 -8.56
N PRO A 195 8.21 37.92 -9.65
CA PRO A 195 9.19 39.00 -9.65
C PRO A 195 8.45 40.34 -9.54
N SER A 196 8.89 41.22 -8.65
CA SER A 196 8.45 42.62 -8.66
C SER A 196 8.95 43.27 -9.94
N ALA A 197 8.02 43.72 -10.78
CA ALA A 197 8.27 44.75 -11.79
C ALA A 197 7.76 46.09 -11.26
#